data_AF-A0A453FAL4-F1
#
_entry.id   AF-A0A453FAL4-F1
#
_cell.length_a   1.000
_cell.length_b   1.000
_cell.length_c   1.000
_cell.angle_alpha   90.00
_cell.angle_beta   90.00
_cell.angle_gamma   90.00
#
_symmetry.space_group_name_H-M   'P 1'
#
loop_
_entity.id
_entity.type
_entity.pdbx_description
1 polymer ?
#
loop_
_entity_poly.entity_id
_entity_poly.type
_entity_poly.pdbx_seq_one_letter_code
_entity_poly.pdbx_strand_id
1 'polypeptide(L)'
;GLGIGCIFCVVFCSYSLAFWYGAKLIISKGYTGGQVINVVFAILTGSMAIGNASPSISAIAEGQSAAHRLFEIINRKPKIDISDTSGIELDDIKGDVELNNVFFRYPARPEQLILNGLSLQVPSGTTMAIVGESGSGKSTLISLVERFYDPQAGEVLIDGINIKSLKLQWIRGKISLVSQEPLLFMTSIKDNITYGKEDATLEEIKRAAELANAANFIEKLPNVLKKN
;
A
#
# COMPACT_ATOMS: atom_id res chain seq x y z
N GLY A 1 -33.11 28.76 -15.59
CA GLY A 1 -33.69 30.07 -15.94
C GLY A 1 -33.73 31.01 -14.75
N LEU A 2 -34.56 30.69 -13.74
CA LEU A 2 -34.82 31.57 -12.59
C LEU A 2 -33.56 32.05 -11.83
N GLY A 3 -32.63 31.15 -11.51
CA GLY A 3 -31.41 31.50 -10.76
C GLY A 3 -30.48 32.46 -11.49
N ILE A 4 -30.27 32.25 -12.79
CA ILE A 4 -29.47 33.16 -13.63
C ILE A 4 -30.16 34.54 -13.72
N GLY A 5 -31.49 34.57 -13.85
CA GLY A 5 -32.28 35.81 -13.85
C GLY A 5 -32.15 36.60 -12.54
N CYS A 6 -32.20 35.92 -11.38
CA CYS A 6 -31.99 36.57 -10.08
C CYS A 6 -30.59 37.17 -9.95
N ILE A 7 -29.55 36.46 -10.41
CA ILE A 7 -28.16 36.96 -10.38
C ILE A 7 -28.04 38.24 -11.20
N PHE A 8 -28.54 38.25 -12.45
CA PHE A 8 -28.49 39.45 -13.29
C PHE A 8 -29.31 40.60 -12.73
N CYS A 9 -30.47 40.33 -12.11
CA CYS A 9 -31.27 41.36 -11.45
C CYS A 9 -30.49 42.05 -10.32
N VAL A 10 -29.84 41.28 -9.43
CA VAL A 10 -29.01 41.81 -8.35
C VAL A 10 -27.85 42.64 -8.90
N VAL A 11 -27.19 42.15 -9.96
CA VAL A 11 -26.09 42.86 -10.63
C VAL A 11 -26.56 44.22 -11.17
N PHE A 12 -27.66 44.26 -11.93
CA PHE A 12 -28.18 45.51 -12.47
C PHE A 12 -28.65 46.49 -11.39
N CYS A 13 -29.34 46.01 -10.34
CA CYS A 13 -29.73 46.85 -9.20
C CYS A 13 -28.51 47.45 -8.49
N SER A 14 -27.44 46.67 -8.31
CA SER A 14 -26.20 47.16 -7.69
C SER A 14 -25.52 48.24 -8.53
N TYR A 15 -25.53 48.10 -9.86
CA TYR A 15 -25.00 49.13 -10.77
C TYR A 15 -25.83 50.40 -10.75
N SER A 16 -27.16 50.29 -10.80
CA SER A 16 -28.04 51.46 -10.69
C SER A 16 -27.78 52.24 -9.40
N LEU A 17 -27.60 51.53 -8.27
CA LEU A 17 -27.27 52.15 -6.99
C LEU A 17 -25.88 52.81 -6.99
N ALA A 18 -24.87 52.13 -7.54
CA ALA A 18 -23.50 52.64 -7.62
C ALA A 18 -23.41 53.92 -8.48
N PHE A 19 -24.09 53.95 -9.63
CA PHE A 19 -24.14 55.14 -10.48
C PHE A 19 -24.93 56.28 -9.85
N TRP A 20 -26.07 56.00 -9.21
CA TRP A 20 -26.84 57.02 -8.50
C TRP A 20 -26.04 57.68 -7.37
N TYR A 21 -25.39 56.87 -6.53
CA TYR A 21 -24.56 57.38 -5.44
C TYR A 21 -23.29 58.08 -5.97
N GLY A 22 -22.67 57.54 -7.02
CA GLY A 22 -21.54 58.15 -7.72
C GLY A 22 -21.86 59.54 -8.27
N ALA A 23 -23.05 59.71 -8.88
CA ALA A 23 -23.53 61.01 -9.35
C ALA A 23 -23.66 62.03 -8.21
N LYS A 24 -24.17 61.61 -7.04
CA LYS A 24 -24.25 62.46 -5.85
C LYS A 24 -22.86 62.87 -5.33
N LEU A 25 -21.87 61.98 -5.38
CA LEU A 25 -20.49 62.26 -4.97
C LEU A 25 -19.77 63.25 -5.90
N ILE A 26 -20.05 63.18 -7.21
CA ILE A 26 -19.54 64.16 -8.19
C ILE A 26 -20.06 65.55 -7.83
N ILE A 27 -21.36 65.68 -7.55
CA ILE A 27 -22.00 66.98 -7.26
C ILE A 27 -21.59 67.54 -5.89
N SER A 28 -21.46 66.70 -4.86
CA SER A 28 -21.30 67.16 -3.46
C SER A 28 -19.88 67.11 -2.91
N LYS A 29 -18.99 66.30 -3.48
CA LYS A 29 -17.64 66.04 -2.93
C LYS A 29 -16.51 66.19 -3.94
N GLY A 30 -16.77 66.69 -5.15
CA GLY A 30 -15.73 66.98 -6.14
C GLY A 30 -15.09 65.75 -6.79
N TYR A 31 -15.76 64.59 -6.78
CA TYR A 31 -15.33 63.41 -7.54
C TYR A 31 -15.45 63.66 -9.04
N THR A 32 -14.57 63.05 -9.84
CA THR A 32 -14.68 63.08 -11.31
C THR A 32 -15.47 61.87 -11.81
N GLY A 33 -16.12 61.99 -12.97
CA GLY A 33 -16.78 60.87 -13.64
C GLY A 33 -15.83 59.69 -13.89
N GLY A 34 -14.56 59.97 -14.22
CA GLY A 34 -13.52 58.97 -14.39
C GLY A 34 -13.23 58.18 -13.11
N GLN A 35 -13.22 58.82 -11.94
CA GLN A 35 -13.02 58.13 -10.66
C GLN A 35 -14.18 57.17 -10.33
N VAL A 36 -15.42 57.59 -10.57
CA VAL A 36 -16.60 56.74 -10.35
C VAL A 36 -16.58 55.52 -11.28
N ILE A 37 -16.31 55.73 -12.57
CA ILE A 37 -16.20 54.64 -13.55
C ILE A 37 -15.09 53.67 -13.16
N ASN A 38 -13.92 54.16 -12.76
CA ASN A 38 -12.79 53.32 -12.35
C ASN A 38 -13.15 52.43 -11.15
N VAL A 39 -13.82 52.98 -10.12
CA VAL A 39 -14.26 52.21 -8.95
C VAL A 39 -15.26 51.12 -9.33
N VAL A 40 -16.24 51.43 -10.18
CA VAL A 40 -17.24 50.44 -10.64
C VAL A 40 -16.57 49.31 -11.41
N PHE A 41 -15.66 49.62 -12.34
CA PHE A 41 -14.93 48.61 -13.11
C PHE A 41 -13.99 47.78 -12.25
N ALA A 42 -13.33 48.36 -11.25
CA ALA A 42 -12.48 47.64 -10.31
C ALA A 42 -13.30 46.63 -9.49
N ILE A 43 -14.47 47.03 -8.99
CA ILE A 43 -15.38 46.14 -8.25
C ILE A 43 -15.90 45.01 -9.13
N LEU A 44 -16.27 45.30 -10.38
CA LEU A 44 -16.76 44.31 -11.33
C LEU A 44 -15.70 43.25 -11.65
N THR A 45 -14.49 43.72 -12.00
CA THR A 45 -13.36 42.83 -12.32
C THR A 45 -12.98 41.97 -11.12
N GLY A 46 -12.91 42.57 -9.93
CA GLY A 46 -12.59 41.85 -8.69
C GLY A 46 -13.65 40.81 -8.32
N SER A 47 -14.94 41.15 -8.45
CA SER A 47 -16.04 40.23 -8.16
C SER A 47 -16.07 39.04 -9.12
N MET A 48 -15.81 39.28 -10.41
CA MET A 48 -15.71 38.22 -11.41
C MET A 48 -14.51 37.30 -11.14
N ALA A 49 -13.37 37.84 -10.73
CA ALA A 49 -12.19 37.06 -10.37
C ALA A 49 -12.46 36.12 -9.17
N ILE A 50 -13.14 36.61 -8.12
CA ILE A 50 -13.53 35.79 -6.96
C ILE A 50 -14.52 34.70 -7.38
N GLY A 51 -15.52 35.04 -8.20
CA GLY A 51 -16.48 34.07 -8.72
C GLY A 51 -15.81 32.93 -9.49
N ASN A 52 -14.82 33.27 -10.31
CA ASN A 52 -14.03 32.29 -11.08
C ASN A 52 -13.05 31.48 -10.22
N ALA A 53 -12.63 31.98 -9.06
CA ALA A 53 -11.77 31.26 -8.11
C ALA A 53 -12.55 30.29 -7.20
N SER A 54 -13.88 30.46 -7.09
CA SER A 54 -14.73 29.61 -6.24
C SER A 54 -14.60 28.10 -6.52
N PRO A 55 -14.59 27.62 -7.79
CA PRO A 55 -14.36 26.20 -8.07
C PRO A 55 -12.99 25.68 -7.60
N SER A 56 -11.96 26.53 -7.58
CA SER A 56 -10.63 26.16 -7.10
C SER A 56 -10.61 25.85 -5.60
N ILE A 57 -11.47 26.49 -4.81
CA ILE A 57 -11.60 26.21 -3.38
C ILE A 57 -12.12 24.78 -3.15
N SER A 58 -13.14 24.37 -3.93
CA SER A 58 -13.65 22.99 -3.86
C SER A 58 -12.59 21.98 -4.27
N ALA A 59 -11.83 22.25 -5.33
CA ALA A 59 -10.74 21.38 -5.76
C ALA A 59 -9.64 21.22 -4.69
N ILE A 60 -9.33 22.29 -3.95
CA ILE A 60 -8.38 22.24 -2.82
C ILE A 60 -8.92 21.32 -1.71
N ALA A 61 -10.19 21.45 -1.35
CA ALA A 61 -10.80 20.62 -0.30
C ALA A 61 -10.79 19.13 -0.66
N GLU A 62 -11.11 18.79 -1.92
CA GLU A 62 -11.02 17.42 -2.44
C GLU A 62 -9.57 16.91 -2.41
N GLY A 63 -8.62 17.73 -2.85
CA GLY A 63 -7.20 17.42 -2.82
C GLY A 63 -6.68 17.16 -1.40
N GLN A 64 -7.11 17.94 -0.41
CA GLN A 64 -6.76 17.73 0.99
C GLN A 64 -7.29 16.41 1.53
N SER A 65 -8.53 16.03 1.19
CA SER A 65 -9.12 14.75 1.60
C SER A 65 -8.36 13.55 1.01
N ALA A 66 -8.00 13.63 -0.28
CA ALA A 66 -7.18 12.60 -0.92
C ALA A 66 -5.78 12.52 -0.30
N ALA A 67 -5.14 13.67 -0.08
CA ALA A 67 -3.83 13.75 0.56
C ALA A 67 -3.85 13.16 1.98
N HIS A 68 -4.89 13.41 2.76
CA HIS A 68 -5.03 12.85 4.11
C HIS A 68 -4.97 11.32 4.10
N ARG A 69 -5.72 10.67 3.20
CA ARG A 69 -5.72 9.20 3.05
C ARG A 69 -4.35 8.66 2.61
N LEU A 70 -3.68 9.37 1.69
CA LEU A 70 -2.33 9.00 1.26
C LEU A 70 -1.33 9.08 2.42
N PHE A 71 -1.35 10.17 3.18
CA PHE A 71 -0.47 10.33 4.33
C PHE A 71 -0.78 9.38 5.48
N GLU A 72 -2.04 8.97 5.66
CA GLU A 72 -2.41 7.92 6.62
C GLU A 72 -1.71 6.59 6.28
N ILE A 73 -1.66 6.21 5.00
CA ILE A 73 -0.98 4.99 4.55
C ILE A 73 0.54 5.15 4.65
N ILE A 74 1.09 6.27 4.19
CA ILE A 74 2.55 6.53 4.18
C ILE A 74 3.12 6.55 5.59
N ASN A 75 2.42 7.16 6.54
CA ASN A 75 2.89 7.30 7.92
C ASN A 75 2.55 6.10 8.82
N ARG A 76 1.82 5.10 8.30
CA ARG A 76 1.45 3.90 9.06
C ARG A 76 2.70 3.05 9.33
N LYS A 77 2.98 2.77 10.60
CA LYS A 77 4.00 1.80 11.00
C LYS A 77 3.38 0.41 11.23
N PRO A 78 3.77 -0.63 10.48
CA PRO A 78 3.29 -1.98 10.71
C PRO A 78 3.92 -2.59 11.98
N LYS A 79 3.24 -3.57 12.61
CA LYS A 79 3.80 -4.31 13.76
C LYS A 79 4.92 -5.27 13.36
N ILE A 80 4.77 -5.87 12.19
CA ILE A 80 5.76 -6.73 11.55
C ILE A 80 6.32 -5.90 10.38
N ASP A 81 7.45 -5.26 10.62
CA ASP A 81 8.09 -4.34 9.67
C ASP A 81 9.27 -5.02 8.98
N ILE A 82 9.23 -5.07 7.65
CA ILE A 82 10.32 -5.64 6.84
C ILE A 82 11.50 -4.68 6.68
N SER A 83 11.27 -3.38 6.85
CA SER A 83 12.29 -2.34 6.77
C SER A 83 13.07 -2.16 8.07
N ASP A 84 12.62 -2.77 9.16
CA ASP A 84 13.33 -2.76 10.43
C ASP A 84 14.62 -3.59 10.36
N THR A 85 15.74 -2.95 10.66
CA THR A 85 17.09 -3.52 10.61
C THR A 85 17.66 -3.83 12.00
N SER A 86 16.89 -3.60 13.07
CA SER A 86 17.34 -3.78 14.45
C SER A 86 17.41 -5.24 14.93
N GLY A 87 16.81 -6.16 14.17
CA GLY A 87 16.80 -7.59 14.50
C GLY A 87 18.16 -8.27 14.33
N ILE A 88 18.29 -9.45 14.95
CA ILE A 88 19.51 -10.27 14.94
C ILE A 88 19.60 -11.03 13.61
N GLU A 89 20.80 -11.13 13.06
CA GLU A 89 21.18 -12.06 11.99
C GLU A 89 22.11 -13.12 12.59
N LEU A 90 21.90 -14.39 12.26
CA LEU A 90 22.80 -15.46 12.71
C LEU A 90 23.87 -15.71 11.66
N ASP A 91 25.10 -15.96 12.11
CA ASP A 91 26.20 -16.32 11.20
C ASP A 91 25.94 -17.68 10.52
N ASP A 92 25.37 -18.62 11.27
CA ASP A 92 24.99 -19.94 10.80
C ASP A 92 23.57 -20.29 11.26
N ILE A 93 22.80 -20.93 10.38
CA ILE A 93 21.42 -21.35 10.64
C ILE A 93 21.32 -22.86 10.38
N LYS A 94 20.95 -23.61 11.42
CA LYS A 94 20.78 -25.06 11.33
C LYS A 94 19.40 -25.41 10.77
N GLY A 95 18.38 -24.64 11.13
CA GLY A 95 17.01 -24.86 10.69
C GLY A 95 16.20 -25.75 11.63
N ASP A 96 16.53 -25.77 12.93
CA ASP A 96 15.66 -26.32 13.97
C ASP A 96 14.45 -25.38 14.14
N VAL A 97 13.22 -25.88 13.95
CA VAL A 97 12.00 -25.08 14.10
C VAL A 97 11.18 -25.61 15.28
N GLU A 98 10.78 -24.73 16.18
CA GLU A 98 9.95 -25.08 17.34
C GLU A 98 8.79 -24.10 17.49
N LEU A 99 7.60 -24.64 17.73
CA LEU A 99 6.46 -23.86 18.21
C LEU A 99 6.19 -24.33 19.63
N ASN A 100 6.12 -23.41 20.57
CA ASN A 100 5.92 -23.72 21.99
C ASN A 100 4.63 -23.06 22.50
N ASN A 101 3.64 -23.90 22.81
CA ASN A 101 2.36 -23.55 23.41
C ASN A 101 1.65 -22.40 22.67
N VAL A 102 1.59 -22.50 21.34
CA VAL A 102 1.12 -21.42 20.47
C VAL A 102 -0.41 -21.33 20.45
N PHE A 103 -0.92 -20.14 20.76
CA PHE A 103 -2.33 -19.77 20.59
C PHE A 103 -2.47 -18.72 19.49
N PHE A 104 -3.35 -18.98 18.53
CA PHE A 104 -3.51 -18.09 17.39
C PHE A 104 -4.96 -17.90 16.92
N ARG A 105 -5.30 -16.64 16.62
CA ARG A 105 -6.52 -16.21 15.91
C ARG A 105 -6.17 -15.22 14.81
N TYR A 106 -6.83 -15.33 13.66
CA TYR A 106 -6.66 -14.33 12.60
C TYR A 106 -7.29 -12.98 13.02
N PRO A 107 -6.64 -11.83 12.77
CA PRO A 107 -7.20 -10.52 13.10
C PRO A 107 -8.55 -10.24 12.43
N ALA A 108 -8.79 -10.79 11.23
CA ALA A 108 -10.06 -10.65 10.53
C ALA A 108 -11.20 -11.48 11.13
N ARG A 109 -10.90 -12.46 12.01
CA ARG A 109 -11.87 -13.37 12.66
C ARG A 109 -11.46 -13.60 14.12
N PRO A 110 -11.53 -12.56 14.97
CA PRO A 110 -10.98 -12.61 16.33
C PRO A 110 -11.72 -13.57 17.27
N GLU A 111 -12.95 -13.96 16.94
CA GLU A 111 -13.74 -14.92 17.74
C GLU A 111 -13.34 -16.38 17.53
N GLN A 112 -12.64 -16.68 16.43
CA GLN A 112 -12.28 -18.05 16.07
C GLN A 112 -10.84 -18.36 16.49
N LEU A 113 -10.69 -19.22 17.49
CA LEU A 113 -9.40 -19.78 17.86
C LEU A 113 -9.00 -20.87 16.86
N ILE A 114 -7.86 -20.67 16.17
CA ILE A 114 -7.36 -21.59 15.15
C ILE A 114 -6.35 -22.57 15.75
N LEU A 115 -5.37 -22.05 16.48
CA LEU A 115 -4.40 -22.86 17.22
C LEU A 115 -4.63 -22.67 18.72
N ASN A 116 -4.70 -23.77 19.46
CA ASN A 116 -5.04 -23.80 20.88
C ASN A 116 -3.96 -24.54 21.68
N GLY A 117 -2.87 -23.84 22.01
CA GLY A 117 -1.74 -24.41 22.76
C GLY A 117 -0.94 -25.44 21.95
N LEU A 118 -0.71 -25.18 20.66
CA LEU A 118 0.05 -26.10 19.81
C LEU A 118 1.54 -26.05 20.17
N SER A 119 2.11 -27.22 20.48
CA SER A 119 3.56 -27.40 20.60
C SER A 119 4.04 -28.45 19.60
N LEU A 120 5.10 -28.13 18.87
CA LEU A 120 5.77 -29.05 17.95
C LEU A 120 7.24 -28.66 17.75
N GLN A 121 8.05 -29.63 17.35
CA GLN A 121 9.46 -29.42 17.05
C GLN A 121 9.82 -30.18 15.78
N VAL A 122 10.52 -29.50 14.87
CA VAL A 122 11.08 -30.04 13.64
C VAL A 122 12.59 -29.89 13.72
N PRO A 123 13.33 -30.97 14.01
CA PRO A 123 14.78 -30.95 14.01
C PRO A 123 15.33 -30.68 12.61
N SER A 124 16.47 -30.00 12.55
CA SER A 124 17.23 -29.76 11.34
C SER A 124 17.51 -31.06 10.58
N GLY A 125 17.43 -30.99 9.25
CA GLY A 125 17.68 -32.13 8.37
C GLY A 125 16.55 -33.18 8.34
N THR A 126 15.42 -32.92 9.00
CA THR A 126 14.25 -33.81 8.98
C THR A 126 13.11 -33.24 8.15
N THR A 127 12.19 -34.10 7.73
CA THR A 127 10.96 -33.72 7.04
C THR A 127 9.77 -34.04 7.93
N MET A 128 9.00 -33.02 8.31
CA MET A 128 7.74 -33.21 9.03
C MET A 128 6.55 -33.13 8.07
N ALA A 129 5.69 -34.15 8.10
CA ALA A 129 4.41 -34.14 7.41
C ALA A 129 3.29 -33.72 8.37
N ILE A 130 2.56 -32.66 8.02
CA ILE A 130 1.39 -32.20 8.78
C ILE A 130 0.12 -32.67 8.07
N VAL A 131 -0.63 -33.55 8.72
CA VAL A 131 -1.88 -34.12 8.20
C VAL A 131 -3.07 -33.73 9.07
N GLY A 132 -4.23 -33.56 8.44
CA GLY A 132 -5.46 -33.20 9.15
C GLY A 132 -6.53 -32.66 8.21
N GLU A 133 -7.76 -32.56 8.69
CA GLU A 133 -8.93 -32.13 7.93
C GLU A 133 -8.76 -30.71 7.36
N SER A 134 -9.56 -30.36 6.35
CA SER A 134 -9.59 -28.99 5.84
C SER A 134 -9.96 -28.01 6.97
N GLY A 135 -9.26 -26.88 7.06
CA GLY A 135 -9.51 -25.89 8.13
C GLY A 135 -8.86 -26.16 9.49
N SER A 136 -8.13 -27.26 9.67
CA SER A 136 -7.43 -27.62 10.92
C SER A 136 -6.23 -26.72 11.31
N GLY A 137 -5.92 -25.67 10.55
CA GLY A 137 -4.83 -24.73 10.87
C GLY A 137 -3.45 -25.10 10.29
N LYS A 138 -3.35 -26.08 9.39
CA LYS A 138 -2.09 -26.48 8.74
C LYS A 138 -1.35 -25.31 8.08
N SER A 139 -2.04 -24.55 7.22
CA SER A 139 -1.46 -23.38 6.56
C SER A 139 -1.20 -22.22 7.53
N THR A 140 -1.91 -22.18 8.66
CA THR A 140 -1.70 -21.20 9.72
C THR A 140 -0.35 -21.43 10.41
N LEU A 141 0.02 -22.68 10.65
CA LEU A 141 1.34 -23.05 11.17
C LEU A 141 2.46 -22.50 10.27
N ILE A 142 2.35 -22.74 8.96
CA ILE A 142 3.29 -22.20 7.96
C ILE A 142 3.32 -20.65 8.02
N SER A 143 2.16 -20.01 8.13
CA SER A 143 2.06 -18.54 8.21
C SER A 143 2.75 -17.95 9.45
N LEU A 144 2.84 -18.70 10.55
CA LEU A 144 3.54 -18.28 11.77
C LEU A 144 5.06 -18.49 11.65
N VAL A 145 5.51 -19.57 11.03
CA VAL A 145 6.94 -19.82 10.74
C VAL A 145 7.48 -18.79 9.74
N GLU A 146 6.70 -18.40 8.75
CA GLU A 146 7.01 -17.30 7.81
C GLU A 146 6.87 -15.89 8.43
N ARG A 147 6.42 -15.84 9.69
CA ARG A 147 6.12 -14.62 10.45
C ARG A 147 5.23 -13.66 9.65
N PHE A 148 4.25 -14.17 8.91
CA PHE A 148 3.17 -13.35 8.34
C PHE A 148 2.21 -12.86 9.45
N TYR A 149 2.14 -13.62 10.54
CA TYR A 149 1.44 -13.25 11.75
C TYR A 149 2.28 -13.57 12.98
N ASP A 150 2.06 -12.82 14.04
CA ASP A 150 2.57 -13.15 15.37
C ASP A 150 1.50 -13.92 16.15
N PRO A 151 1.89 -14.95 16.93
CA PRO A 151 0.96 -15.62 17.83
C PRO A 151 0.51 -14.68 18.97
N GLN A 152 -0.72 -14.87 19.46
CA GLN A 152 -1.25 -14.15 20.61
C GLN A 152 -0.59 -14.57 21.92
N ALA A 153 -0.26 -15.85 22.04
CA ALA A 153 0.48 -16.43 23.16
C ALA A 153 1.33 -17.60 22.68
N GLY A 154 2.37 -17.93 23.45
CA GLY A 154 3.41 -18.89 23.03
C GLY A 154 4.44 -18.25 22.10
N GLU A 155 5.36 -19.07 21.62
CA GLU A 155 6.52 -18.61 20.84
C GLU A 155 6.79 -19.50 19.62
N VAL A 156 7.35 -18.88 18.59
CA VAL A 156 7.88 -19.57 17.41
C VAL A 156 9.38 -19.31 17.40
N LEU A 157 10.16 -20.38 17.39
CA LEU A 157 11.60 -20.38 17.58
C LEU A 157 12.25 -20.99 16.33
N ILE A 158 13.36 -20.39 15.91
CA ILE A 158 14.27 -20.96 14.93
C ILE A 158 15.65 -21.02 15.58
N ASP A 159 16.25 -22.21 15.61
CA ASP A 159 17.50 -22.50 16.32
C ASP A 159 17.49 -22.04 17.79
N GLY A 160 16.34 -22.18 18.45
CA GLY A 160 16.13 -21.78 19.86
C GLY A 160 15.94 -20.27 20.07
N ILE A 161 15.95 -19.46 19.00
CA ILE A 161 15.78 -18.01 19.07
C ILE A 161 14.37 -17.65 18.60
N ASN A 162 13.68 -16.82 19.39
CA ASN A 162 12.35 -16.35 19.01
C ASN A 162 12.44 -15.58 17.68
N ILE A 163 11.63 -15.99 16.70
CA ILE A 163 11.62 -15.40 15.36
C ILE A 163 11.30 -13.90 15.38
N LYS A 164 10.69 -13.39 16.47
CA LYS A 164 10.44 -11.97 16.69
C LYS A 164 11.71 -11.14 16.81
N SER A 165 12.76 -11.74 17.36
CA SER A 165 14.06 -11.11 17.60
C SER A 165 14.97 -11.13 16.37
N LEU A 166 14.67 -11.98 15.39
CA LEU A 166 15.41 -12.08 14.13
C LEU A 166 15.00 -10.96 13.17
N LYS A 167 15.97 -10.49 12.38
CA LYS A 167 15.69 -9.54 11.29
C LYS A 167 14.82 -10.20 10.23
N LEU A 168 13.65 -9.60 9.97
CA LEU A 168 12.60 -10.22 9.16
C LEU A 168 13.03 -10.52 7.72
N GLN A 169 13.71 -9.56 7.07
CA GLN A 169 14.19 -9.74 5.70
C GLN A 169 15.24 -10.86 5.61
N TRP A 170 16.12 -10.94 6.61
CA TRP A 170 17.16 -11.98 6.66
C TRP A 170 16.55 -13.36 6.84
N ILE A 171 15.65 -13.55 7.82
CA ILE A 171 15.07 -14.88 8.08
C ILE A 171 14.21 -15.38 6.92
N ARG A 172 13.43 -14.50 6.26
CA ARG A 172 12.68 -14.86 5.05
C ARG A 172 13.58 -15.22 3.87
N GLY A 173 14.80 -14.67 3.81
CA GLY A 173 15.81 -15.10 2.84
C GLY A 173 16.37 -16.52 3.09
N LYS A 174 16.08 -17.12 4.25
CA LYS A 174 16.47 -18.49 4.60
C LYS A 174 15.33 -19.51 4.47
N ILE A 175 14.11 -19.06 4.20
CA ILE A 175 12.94 -19.93 4.10
C ILE A 175 12.39 -19.89 2.68
N SER A 176 12.06 -21.05 2.12
CA SER A 176 11.44 -21.19 0.81
C SER A 176 10.01 -21.71 0.97
N LEU A 177 9.04 -20.97 0.44
CA LEU A 177 7.62 -21.32 0.49
C LEU A 177 7.08 -21.70 -0.89
N VAL A 178 6.47 -22.87 -0.99
CA VAL A 178 5.66 -23.26 -2.15
C VAL A 178 4.18 -23.19 -1.76
N SER A 179 3.46 -22.27 -2.37
CA SER A 179 2.03 -22.08 -2.10
C SER A 179 1.19 -23.18 -2.75
N GLN A 180 0.04 -23.50 -2.13
CA GLN A 180 -0.91 -24.50 -2.66
C GLN A 180 -1.39 -24.16 -4.08
N GLU A 181 -1.63 -22.86 -4.34
CA GLU A 181 -1.90 -22.32 -5.67
C GLU A 181 -0.71 -21.41 -6.06
N PRO A 182 0.21 -21.88 -6.92
CA PRO A 182 1.38 -21.10 -7.29
C PRO A 182 0.98 -19.91 -8.16
N LEU A 183 1.51 -18.73 -7.83
CA LEU A 183 1.33 -17.49 -8.59
C LEU A 183 2.63 -17.12 -9.31
N LEU A 184 2.52 -16.69 -10.56
CA LEU A 184 3.64 -16.18 -11.35
C LEU A 184 3.40 -14.72 -11.73
N PHE A 185 4.47 -13.96 -11.85
CA PHE A 185 4.43 -12.62 -12.42
C PHE A 185 4.24 -12.70 -13.94
N MET A 186 3.55 -11.71 -14.50
CA MET A 186 3.38 -11.54 -15.96
C MET A 186 4.68 -11.06 -16.63
N THR A 187 5.70 -11.91 -16.57
CA THR A 187 7.04 -11.70 -17.13
C THR A 187 7.55 -13.03 -17.71
N SER A 188 8.80 -13.09 -18.14
CA SER A 188 9.38 -14.32 -18.69
C SER A 188 9.54 -15.42 -17.62
N ILE A 189 9.65 -16.67 -18.08
CA ILE A 189 9.95 -17.81 -17.19
C ILE A 189 11.28 -17.58 -16.47
N LYS A 190 12.28 -17.06 -17.20
CA LYS A 190 13.59 -16.72 -16.63
C LYS A 190 13.45 -15.74 -15.47
N ASP A 191 12.72 -14.65 -15.66
CA ASP A 191 12.60 -13.60 -14.64
C ASP A 191 11.81 -14.09 -13.42
N ASN A 192 10.81 -14.97 -13.61
CA ASN A 192 10.14 -15.64 -12.49
C ASN A 192 11.07 -16.55 -11.69
N ILE A 193 12.00 -17.27 -12.34
CA ILE A 193 12.99 -18.10 -11.64
C ILE A 193 14.03 -17.22 -10.93
N THR A 194 14.51 -16.15 -11.60
CA THR A 194 15.45 -15.17 -11.01
C THR A 194 14.85 -14.47 -9.79
N TYR A 195 13.52 -14.34 -9.69
CA TYR A 195 12.88 -13.76 -8.51
C TYR A 195 13.20 -14.51 -7.20
N GLY A 196 13.54 -15.81 -7.27
CA GLY A 196 13.99 -16.58 -6.10
C GLY A 196 15.41 -16.26 -5.65
N LYS A 197 16.24 -15.65 -6.50
CA LYS A 197 17.61 -15.22 -6.24
C LYS A 197 18.01 -14.14 -7.26
N GLU A 198 18.00 -12.88 -6.84
CA GLU A 198 18.19 -11.72 -7.75
C GLU A 198 19.47 -11.81 -8.59
N ASP A 199 20.57 -12.29 -7.99
CA ASP A 199 21.86 -12.46 -8.66
C ASP A 199 22.09 -13.86 -9.27
N ALA A 200 21.01 -14.58 -9.63
CA ALA A 200 21.12 -15.92 -10.21
C ALA A 200 21.78 -15.89 -11.60
N THR A 201 22.84 -16.70 -11.76
CA THR A 201 23.46 -16.89 -13.07
C THR A 201 22.56 -17.73 -13.99
N LEU A 202 22.75 -17.64 -15.31
CA LEU A 202 21.98 -18.44 -16.26
C LEU A 202 22.12 -19.95 -16.01
N GLU A 203 23.29 -20.40 -15.57
CA GLU A 203 23.55 -21.81 -15.26
C GLU A 203 22.81 -22.27 -14.00
N GLU A 204 22.73 -21.41 -12.98
CA GLU A 204 21.90 -21.67 -11.80
C GLU A 204 20.41 -21.76 -12.14
N ILE A 205 19.94 -20.89 -13.04
CA ILE A 205 18.54 -20.90 -13.51
C ILE A 205 18.23 -22.21 -14.25
N LYS A 206 19.10 -22.64 -15.17
CA LYS A 206 18.93 -23.92 -15.88
C LYS A 206 18.94 -25.10 -14.91
N ARG A 207 19.89 -25.12 -13.98
CA ARG A 207 20.00 -26.19 -12.98
C ARG A 207 18.77 -26.25 -12.06
N ALA A 208 18.23 -25.10 -11.65
CA ALA A 208 16.99 -25.05 -10.88
C ALA A 208 15.80 -25.61 -11.68
N ALA A 209 15.71 -25.28 -12.97
CA ALA A 209 14.68 -25.82 -13.86
C ALA A 209 14.83 -27.33 -14.09
N GLU A 210 16.05 -27.86 -14.15
CA GLU A 210 16.31 -29.31 -14.22
C GLU A 210 15.85 -30.02 -12.94
N LEU A 211 16.24 -29.51 -11.77
CA LEU A 211 15.87 -30.09 -10.47
C LEU A 211 14.35 -30.05 -10.24
N ALA A 212 13.67 -29.03 -10.75
CA ALA A 212 12.21 -28.92 -10.71
C ALA A 212 11.50 -29.73 -11.82
N ASN A 213 12.23 -30.47 -12.66
CA ASN A 213 11.69 -31.21 -13.81
C ASN A 213 10.94 -30.32 -14.83
N ALA A 214 11.33 -29.04 -14.92
CA ALA A 214 10.72 -28.04 -15.80
C ALA A 214 11.51 -27.80 -17.10
N ALA A 215 12.81 -28.16 -17.14
CA ALA A 215 13.71 -27.90 -18.28
C ALA A 215 13.13 -28.37 -19.63
N ASN A 216 12.69 -29.63 -19.69
CA ASN A 216 12.14 -30.24 -20.91
C ASN A 216 10.88 -29.53 -21.45
N PHE A 217 10.04 -28.98 -20.56
CA PHE A 217 8.86 -28.23 -20.96
C PHE A 217 9.26 -26.86 -21.50
N ILE A 218 10.19 -26.18 -20.82
CA ILE A 218 10.67 -24.86 -21.21
C ILE A 218 11.26 -24.93 -22.61
N GLU A 219 12.16 -25.88 -22.90
CA GLU A 219 12.83 -26.03 -24.20
C GLU A 219 11.86 -26.24 -25.38
N LYS A 220 10.69 -26.85 -25.14
CA LYS A 220 9.67 -27.08 -26.17
C LYS A 220 8.86 -25.84 -26.51
N LEU A 221 8.97 -24.76 -25.74
CA LEU A 221 8.23 -23.53 -26.01
C LEU A 221 8.83 -22.79 -27.22
N PRO A 222 7.99 -22.26 -28.13
CA PRO A 222 8.44 -21.66 -29.40
C PRO A 222 9.30 -20.40 -29.25
N ASN A 223 9.39 -19.81 -28.05
CA ASN A 223 10.03 -18.52 -27.79
C ASN A 223 11.34 -18.60 -26.98
N VAL A 224 11.91 -19.80 -26.75
CA VAL A 224 13.20 -19.95 -26.02
C VAL A 224 14.37 -19.31 -26.78
N LEU A 225 14.27 -19.16 -28.12
CA LEU A 225 15.35 -18.67 -28.99
C LEU A 225 15.08 -17.31 -29.66
N LYS A 226 14.05 -16.56 -29.26
CA LYS A 226 13.76 -15.23 -29.87
C LYS A 226 14.03 -14.08 -28.91
N LYS A 227 15.31 -13.76 -28.71
CA LYS A 227 15.81 -12.41 -28.40
C LYS A 227 17.24 -12.28 -28.93
N ASN A 228 17.35 -11.83 -30.18
CA ASN A 228 18.41 -10.89 -30.59
C ASN A 228 17.79 -9.50 -30.55
#